data_AF-A0A3C1Y917-F1
#
_entry.id   AF-A0A3C1Y917-F1
#
_cell.length_a   1.000
_cell.length_b   1.000
_cell.length_c   1.000
_cell.angle_alpha   90.00
_cell.angle_beta   90.00
_cell.angle_gamma   90.00
#
_symmetry.space_group_name_H-M   'P 1'
#
loop_
_entity.id
_entity.type
_entity.pdbx_description
1 polymer ?
#
loop_
_entity_poly.entity_id
_entity_poly.type
_entity_poly.pdbx_seq_one_letter_code
_entity_poly.pdbx_strand_id
1 'polypeptide(L)'
;MIRKLIVSMVFVAATALMSMAAPPSWEHVQAPPVQIVEIVTPESATEVVVAEGYVYVYVSRPTPVKLISLLGQPIASETLQPGFHRLKLAARGIYILRAGSITRRITL
;
A
#
# COMPACT_ATOMS: atom_id res chain seq x y z
N MET A 1 -42.98 -25.15 9.54
CA MET A 1 -41.72 -24.82 10.25
C MET A 1 -40.48 -24.93 9.38
N ILE A 2 -40.40 -25.92 8.46
CA ILE A 2 -39.33 -26.07 7.45
C ILE A 2 -39.03 -24.78 6.65
N ARG A 3 -40.07 -24.03 6.24
CA ARG A 3 -39.91 -22.82 5.41
C ARG A 3 -39.20 -21.67 6.14
N LYS A 4 -39.36 -21.58 7.48
CA LYS A 4 -38.64 -20.60 8.32
C LYS A 4 -37.17 -20.98 8.50
N LEU A 5 -36.88 -22.28 8.64
CA LEU A 5 -35.53 -22.85 8.72
C LEU A 5 -34.71 -22.60 7.44
N ILE A 6 -35.34 -22.76 6.27
CA ILE A 6 -34.67 -22.50 4.98
C ILE A 6 -34.35 -21.01 4.82
N VAL A 7 -35.29 -20.11 5.18
CA VAL A 7 -35.06 -18.66 5.09
C VAL A 7 -33.97 -18.19 6.06
N SER A 8 -33.91 -18.72 7.29
CA SER A 8 -32.82 -18.41 8.22
C SER A 8 -31.46 -18.94 7.75
N MET A 9 -31.43 -20.10 7.09
CA MET A 9 -30.17 -20.68 6.57
C MET A 9 -29.63 -19.89 5.37
N VAL A 10 -30.51 -19.36 4.52
CA VAL A 10 -30.11 -18.47 3.41
C VAL A 10 -29.60 -17.12 3.92
N PHE A 11 -30.16 -16.59 5.02
CA PHE A 11 -29.71 -15.32 5.61
C PHE A 11 -28.33 -15.44 6.27
N VAL A 12 -28.01 -16.59 6.88
CA VAL A 12 -26.68 -16.88 7.46
C VAL A 12 -25.64 -17.18 6.38
N ALA A 13 -26.03 -17.79 5.25
CA ALA A 13 -25.13 -18.01 4.12
C ALA A 13 -24.73 -16.70 3.40
N ALA A 14 -25.59 -15.68 3.43
CA ALA A 14 -25.34 -14.39 2.77
C ALA A 14 -24.29 -13.51 3.48
N THR A 15 -24.06 -13.68 4.79
CA THR A 15 -23.07 -12.88 5.53
C THR A 15 -21.64 -13.44 5.42
N ALA A 16 -21.47 -14.69 4.98
CA ALA A 16 -20.17 -15.35 4.88
C ALA A 16 -19.30 -14.90 3.69
N LEU A 17 -19.83 -14.09 2.77
CA LEU A 17 -19.12 -13.67 1.54
C LEU A 17 -18.53 -12.25 1.60
N MET A 18 -18.56 -11.58 2.74
CA MET A 18 -17.84 -10.31 2.89
C MET A 18 -16.36 -10.60 3.16
N SER A 19 -15.63 -10.99 2.11
CA SER A 19 -14.17 -10.97 2.13
C SER A 19 -13.74 -9.50 2.16
N MET A 20 -13.47 -8.97 3.35
CA MET A 20 -12.80 -7.68 3.49
C MET A 20 -11.36 -7.86 2.98
N ALA A 21 -11.08 -7.34 1.79
CA ALA A 21 -9.72 -7.24 1.30
C ALA A 21 -8.89 -6.49 2.36
N ALA A 22 -7.77 -7.10 2.78
CA ALA A 22 -6.90 -6.48 3.76
C ALA A 22 -6.42 -5.11 3.24
N PRO A 23 -6.33 -4.09 4.11
CA PRO A 23 -5.77 -2.81 3.72
C PRO A 23 -4.34 -3.02 3.20
N PRO A 24 -3.91 -2.25 2.20
CA PRO A 24 -2.58 -2.40 1.63
C PRO A 24 -1.52 -2.10 2.69
N SER A 25 -0.54 -2.99 2.83
CA SER A 25 0.54 -2.92 3.82
C SER A 25 1.91 -2.82 3.14
N TRP A 26 2.84 -2.12 3.79
CA TRP A 26 4.21 -2.06 3.29
C TRP A 26 4.90 -3.41 3.47
N GLU A 27 5.60 -3.84 2.44
CA GLU A 27 6.39 -5.07 2.43
C GLU A 27 7.86 -4.70 2.28
N HIS A 28 8.70 -5.17 3.20
CA HIS A 28 10.15 -5.07 3.04
C HIS A 28 10.64 -5.97 1.90
N VAL A 29 11.51 -5.45 1.05
CA VAL A 29 12.01 -6.15 -0.14
C VAL A 29 13.54 -6.17 -0.09
N GLN A 30 14.12 -7.37 -0.06
CA GLN A 30 15.57 -7.52 -0.06
C GLN A 30 16.18 -7.29 -1.45
N ALA A 31 15.49 -7.72 -2.50
CA ALA A 31 15.93 -7.61 -3.89
C ALA A 31 14.84 -6.93 -4.74
N PRO A 32 14.78 -5.59 -4.76
CA PRO A 32 13.89 -4.88 -5.69
C PRO A 32 14.35 -5.08 -7.15
N PRO A 33 13.47 -4.83 -8.14
CA PRO A 33 13.85 -4.90 -9.55
C PRO A 33 15.04 -3.96 -9.85
N VAL A 34 15.93 -4.39 -10.75
CA VAL A 34 17.18 -3.67 -11.07
C VAL A 34 16.92 -2.22 -11.47
N GLN A 35 15.84 -1.99 -12.23
CA GLN A 35 15.44 -0.64 -12.67
C GLN A 35 15.13 0.29 -11.50
N ILE A 36 14.64 -0.25 -10.37
CA ILE A 36 14.37 0.51 -9.15
C ILE A 36 15.68 0.84 -8.44
N VAL A 37 16.62 -0.10 -8.38
CA VAL A 37 17.92 0.09 -7.74
C VAL A 37 18.72 1.19 -8.44
N GLU A 38 18.72 1.22 -9.78
CA GLU A 38 19.46 2.20 -10.57
C GLU A 38 18.97 3.64 -10.37
N ILE A 39 17.69 3.82 -10.00
CA ILE A 39 17.11 5.14 -9.72
C ILE A 39 17.51 5.63 -8.33
N VAL A 40 17.80 4.72 -7.39
CA VAL A 40 18.20 5.11 -6.04
C VAL A 40 19.65 5.56 -6.06
N THR A 41 19.86 6.85 -5.82
CA THR A 41 21.20 7.40 -5.69
C THR A 41 21.73 7.17 -4.27
N PRO A 42 23.05 6.92 -4.10
CA PRO A 42 23.66 6.69 -2.79
C PRO A 42 23.53 7.86 -1.80
N GLU A 43 23.31 9.07 -2.31
CA GLU A 43 23.23 10.31 -1.53
C GLU A 43 21.83 10.58 -0.98
N SER A 44 20.81 9.92 -1.53
CA SER A 44 19.42 10.17 -1.15
C SER A 44 19.02 9.44 0.13
N ALA A 45 18.55 10.19 1.12
CA ALA A 45 18.04 9.60 2.36
C ALA A 45 16.72 8.84 2.17
N THR A 46 15.92 9.26 1.19
CA THR A 46 14.64 8.66 0.83
C THR A 46 14.45 8.76 -0.68
N GLU A 47 14.08 7.66 -1.33
CA GLU A 47 13.75 7.64 -2.76
C GLU A 47 12.41 6.96 -3.00
N VAL A 48 11.70 7.40 -4.05
CA VAL A 48 10.35 6.93 -4.36
C VAL A 48 10.23 6.65 -5.85
N VAL A 49 9.85 5.42 -6.18
CA VAL A 49 9.66 4.97 -7.57
C VAL A 49 8.30 4.27 -7.68
N VAL A 50 7.65 4.42 -8.82
CA VAL A 50 6.35 3.80 -9.10
C VAL A 50 6.51 2.92 -10.33
N ALA A 51 6.22 1.63 -10.20
CA ALA A 51 6.33 0.66 -11.30
C ALA A 51 5.37 -0.51 -11.09
N GLU A 52 4.75 -1.00 -12.17
CA GLU A 52 3.94 -2.24 -12.17
C GLU A 52 2.81 -2.30 -11.12
N GLY A 53 2.19 -1.17 -10.79
CA GLY A 53 1.16 -1.12 -9.75
C GLY A 53 1.69 -1.02 -8.32
N TYR A 54 3.01 -0.94 -8.15
CA TYR A 54 3.67 -0.81 -6.86
C TYR A 54 4.26 0.58 -6.68
N VAL A 55 4.22 1.03 -5.43
CA VAL A 55 5.05 2.14 -4.95
C VAL A 55 6.24 1.53 -4.23
N TYR A 56 7.44 1.77 -4.75
CA TYR A 56 8.70 1.43 -4.12
C TYR A 56 9.22 2.64 -3.35
N VAL A 57 9.66 2.41 -2.12
CA VAL A 57 10.30 3.41 -1.28
C VAL A 57 11.61 2.83 -0.76
N TYR A 58 12.70 3.54 -0.99
CA TYR A 58 13.96 3.30 -0.29
C TYR A 58 14.09 4.32 0.83
N VAL A 59 14.53 3.87 2.01
CA VAL A 59 14.85 4.75 3.14
C VAL A 59 16.19 4.32 3.76
N SER A 60 17.07 5.28 4.07
CA SER A 60 18.37 5.00 4.70
C SER A 60 18.32 4.97 6.23
N ARG A 61 17.21 5.42 6.83
CA ARG A 61 16.96 5.49 8.28
C ARG A 61 15.48 5.23 8.57
N PRO A 62 15.09 4.89 9.82
CA PRO A 62 13.69 4.78 10.20
C PRO A 62 12.91 6.05 9.82
N THR A 63 11.91 5.90 8.95
CA THR A 63 11.24 7.03 8.31
C THR A 63 9.72 6.86 8.37
N PRO A 64 8.97 7.84 8.92
CA PRO A 64 7.52 7.80 8.86
C PRO A 64 7.05 8.00 7.42
N VAL A 65 6.22 7.09 6.95
CA VAL A 65 5.65 7.08 5.61
C VAL A 65 4.13 7.05 5.69
N LYS A 66 3.50 7.99 5.00
CA LYS A 66 2.04 8.12 4.91
C LYS A 66 1.62 8.26 3.46
N LEU A 67 0.68 7.43 3.04
CA LEU A 67 0.05 7.48 1.74
C LEU A 67 -1.43 7.83 1.89
N ILE A 68 -1.87 8.85 1.16
CA ILE A 68 -3.27 9.29 1.11
C ILE A 68 -3.75 9.38 -0.33
N SER A 69 -5.05 9.20 -0.56
CA SER A 69 -5.67 9.55 -1.84
C SER A 69 -5.71 11.07 -2.05
N LEU A 70 -5.96 11.52 -3.28
CA LEU A 70 -6.16 12.94 -3.57
C LEU A 70 -7.31 13.58 -2.76
N LEU A 71 -8.31 12.78 -2.39
CA LEU A 71 -9.43 13.21 -1.54
C LEU A 71 -9.09 13.20 -0.04
N GLY A 72 -7.83 12.90 0.33
CA GLY A 72 -7.35 12.91 1.70
C GLY A 72 -7.63 11.64 2.50
N GLN A 73 -8.17 10.57 1.88
CA GLN A 73 -8.41 9.31 2.58
C GLN A 73 -7.07 8.61 2.89
N PRO A 74 -6.82 8.16 4.13
CA PRO A 74 -5.62 7.42 4.46
C PRO A 74 -5.65 6.02 3.83
N ILE A 75 -4.56 5.65 3.16
CA ILE A 75 -4.40 4.34 2.51
C ILE A 75 -3.46 3.46 3.32
N ALA A 76 -2.29 3.99 3.68
CA ALA A 76 -1.30 3.31 4.49
C ALA A 76 -0.51 4.33 5.32
N SER A 77 -0.13 3.99 6.54
CA SER A 77 0.67 4.85 7.42
C SER A 77 1.52 4.00 8.34
N GLU A 78 2.84 4.04 8.16
CA GLU A 78 3.79 3.19 8.90
C GLU A 78 5.16 3.85 8.99
N THR A 79 5.93 3.53 10.02
CA THR A 79 7.36 3.90 10.10
C THR A 79 8.21 2.79 9.50
N LEU A 80 8.76 3.03 8.32
CA LEU A 80 9.58 2.05 7.61
C LEU A 80 11.00 2.01 8.17
N GLN A 81 11.52 0.79 8.37
CA GLN A 81 12.92 0.56 8.73
C GLN A 81 13.84 0.75 7.52
N PRO A 82 15.16 0.93 7.70
CA PRO A 82 16.10 1.08 6.59
C PRO A 82 15.98 -0.03 5.52
N GLY A 83 16.14 0.35 4.25
CA GLY A 83 16.10 -0.54 3.10
C GLY A 83 14.95 -0.25 2.13
N PHE A 84 14.66 -1.23 1.26
CA PHE A 84 13.60 -1.11 0.26
C PHE A 84 12.29 -1.66 0.78
N HIS A 85 11.22 -0.96 0.43
CA HIS A 85 9.85 -1.34 0.74
C HIS A 85 8.98 -1.17 -0.48
N ARG A 86 7.93 -1.97 -0.59
CA ARG A 86 6.91 -1.82 -1.62
C ARG A 86 5.51 -1.82 -1.04
N LEU A 87 4.60 -1.15 -1.71
CA LEU A 87 3.17 -1.18 -1.43
C LEU A 87 2.42 -1.46 -2.73
N LYS A 88 1.60 -2.51 -2.77
CA LYS A 88 0.69 -2.74 -3.89
C LYS A 88 -0.52 -1.82 -3.74
N LEU A 89 -0.83 -1.07 -4.80
CA LEU A 89 -2.08 -0.31 -4.85
C LEU A 89 -3.14 -1.09 -5.61
N ALA A 90 -4.33 -1.15 -5.01
CA ALA A 90 -5.46 -1.91 -5.54
C ALA A 90 -6.15 -1.20 -6.72
N ALA A 91 -6.07 0.13 -6.76
CA ALA A 91 -6.71 0.96 -7.79
C ALA A 91 -5.70 1.87 -8.47
N ARG A 92 -5.99 2.22 -9.72
CA ARG A 92 -5.32 3.32 -10.42
C ARG A 92 -5.84 4.66 -9.91
N GLY A 93 -5.00 5.69 -9.98
CA GLY A 93 -5.38 7.01 -9.49
C GLY A 93 -4.22 7.88 -9.03
N ILE A 94 -4.58 8.98 -8.37
CA ILE A 94 -3.63 9.97 -7.86
C ILE A 94 -3.56 9.85 -6.34
N TYR A 95 -2.33 9.76 -5.85
CA TYR A 95 -2.01 9.61 -4.44
C TYR A 95 -0.95 10.63 -4.03
N ILE A 96 -0.93 10.96 -2.74
CA ILE A 96 0.12 11.79 -2.14
C ILE A 96 0.86 10.93 -1.14
N LEU A 97 2.16 10.72 -1.40
CA LEU A 97 3.08 10.07 -0.49
C LEU A 97 3.86 11.13 0.29
N ARG A 98 3.88 11.00 1.61
CA ARG A 98 4.81 11.71 2.49
C ARG A 98 5.77 10.70 3.09
N ALA A 99 7.07 10.89 2.88
CA ALA A 99 8.11 10.02 3.40
C ALA A 99 9.27 10.88 3.95
N GLY A 100 9.33 11.01 5.27
CA GLY A 100 10.26 11.95 5.91
C GLY A 100 10.00 13.39 5.46
N SER A 101 11.00 14.04 4.86
CA SER A 101 10.89 15.41 4.33
C SER A 101 10.32 15.47 2.90
N ILE A 102 10.16 14.34 2.22
CA ILE A 102 9.69 14.30 0.84
C ILE A 102 8.18 14.20 0.83
N THR A 103 7.54 15.03 0.00
CA THR A 103 6.14 14.86 -0.39
C THR A 103 6.09 14.71 -1.90
N ARG A 104 5.52 13.61 -2.39
CA ARG A 104 5.48 13.30 -3.82
C ARG A 104 4.05 12.93 -4.26
N ARG A 105 3.64 13.49 -5.39
CA ARG A 105 2.44 13.05 -6.11
C ARG A 105 2.79 11.75 -6.84
N ILE A 106 2.02 10.71 -6.59
CA ILE A 106 2.10 9.42 -7.26
C ILE A 106 0.90 9.30 -8.19
N THR A 107 1.14 8.84 -9.41
CA THR A 107 0.11 8.56 -10.40
C THR A 107 0.31 7.14 -10.89
N LEU A 108 -0.77 6.37 -10.87
CA LEU A 108 -0.81 4.95 -11.20
C LEU A 108 -1.90 4.67 -12.22
#